data_AF-A0A4P6VTK4-F1
#
_entry.id   AF-A0A4P6VTK4-F1
#
_cell.length_a   1.000
_cell.length_b   1.000
_cell.length_c   1.000
_cell.angle_alpha   90.00
_cell.angle_beta   90.00
_cell.angle_gamma   90.00
#
_symmetry.space_group_name_H-M   'P 1'
#
loop_
_entity.id
_entity.type
_entity.pdbx_description
1 polymer ?
#
loop_
_entity_poly.entity_id
_entity_poly.type
_entity_poly.pdbx_seq_one_letter_code
_entity_poly.pdbx_strand_id
1 'polypeptide(L)'
;MRVAVKKFKSGERYVFLLGDNGLPDFWVTHFVTQKLRMNHAATSIEQYLKSIKHLKVWEKINGRNLLDEIYNGSVPSRDDIKEIKEHCAYQAKALINRPASNVVDMGQFYLSRDDDKPTVGKSQYISRIAHIAEFLHFIGQERVKHKPTAAALFDALDNMKKRLKSDMPKGRLKKGSLDKSGISDDAFQDFLNVARPDSQYNPFKNPVIKFRNYVIVQTFYETGFRCSELLALRISDIGTDIDQPTLSVVRRHDSKEDPRLKEPTAKTLGREVAISKQLRDLLNTYIKIHRNNTTVAKTHPFIFVSHKEKNGHYQSGQPLIQRTINHLFNTIKSVNPERFWGISPHFPRHYFNDQLSVRIDEVKQAVLEEVKRLEEQGLHQAAKQYASENTITEQRELEIRAALNGHSSLESGRIYLTRTAKKQAHEIRQKMQATLTHKAERGGYVS
;
A
#
# COMPACT_ATOMS: atom_id res chain seq x y z
N MET A 1 14.73 23.12 -0.44
CA MET A 1 14.96 21.86 0.31
C MET A 1 14.48 20.63 -0.47
N ARG A 2 15.23 19.52 -0.46
CA ARG A 2 14.89 18.26 -1.13
C ARG A 2 15.12 17.04 -0.23
N VAL A 3 14.24 16.03 -0.33
CA VAL A 3 14.47 14.73 0.34
C VAL A 3 15.24 13.83 -0.63
N ALA A 4 16.36 13.27 -0.19
CA ALA A 4 17.24 12.42 -1.00
C ALA A 4 17.54 11.11 -0.27
N VAL A 5 17.65 10.01 -1.02
CA VAL A 5 18.03 8.70 -0.49
C VAL A 5 19.40 8.34 -1.03
N LYS A 6 20.29 7.85 -0.16
CA LYS A 6 21.61 7.33 -0.53
C LYS A 6 21.76 5.91 0.01
N LYS A 7 22.33 5.03 -0.81
CA LYS A 7 22.68 3.67 -0.40
C LYS A 7 24.14 3.65 0.09
N PHE A 8 24.36 3.19 1.30
CA PHE A 8 25.69 3.01 1.87
C PHE A 8 26.33 1.69 1.41
N LYS A 9 27.65 1.55 1.59
CA LYS A 9 28.38 0.29 1.29
C LYS A 9 27.83 -0.90 2.08
N SER A 10 27.25 -0.65 3.26
CA SER A 10 26.55 -1.67 4.06
C SER A 10 25.31 -2.24 3.38
N GLY A 11 24.75 -1.57 2.38
CA GLY A 11 23.44 -1.86 1.79
C GLY A 11 22.32 -0.97 2.33
N GLU A 12 22.55 -0.30 3.47
CA GLU A 12 21.57 0.57 4.11
C GLU A 12 21.14 1.73 3.20
N ARG A 13 19.83 2.01 3.14
CA ARG A 13 19.31 3.23 2.51
C ARG A 13 19.05 4.32 3.53
N TYR A 14 19.96 5.27 3.60
CA TYR A 14 19.82 6.44 4.46
C TYR A 14 19.09 7.58 3.74
N VAL A 15 18.20 8.27 4.45
CA VAL A 15 17.39 9.36 3.91
C VAL A 15 17.81 10.70 4.51
N PHE A 16 18.10 11.67 3.65
CA PHE A 16 18.53 13.01 4.00
C PHE A 16 17.47 14.05 3.62
N LEU A 17 17.33 15.09 4.45
CA LEU A 17 16.71 16.35 4.03
C LEU A 17 17.83 17.34 3.71
N LEU A 18 17.98 17.68 2.43
CA LEU A 18 19.01 18.60 1.95
C LEU A 18 18.44 20.02 1.85
N GLY A 19 19.20 21.00 2.34
CA GLY A 19 18.98 22.43 2.19
C GLY A 19 19.08 22.89 0.74
N ASP A 20 18.89 24.19 0.51
CA ASP A 20 19.05 24.81 -0.82
C ASP A 20 20.52 24.85 -1.25
N ASN A 21 21.44 24.89 -0.28
CA ASN A 21 22.89 24.72 -0.48
C ASN A 21 23.33 23.27 -0.74
N GLY A 22 22.40 22.31 -0.78
CA GLY A 22 22.69 20.89 -0.99
C GLY A 22 23.25 20.15 0.22
N LEU A 23 23.47 20.82 1.36
CA LEU A 23 23.93 20.21 2.60
C LEU A 23 22.77 19.59 3.39
N PRO A 24 22.97 18.47 4.11
CA PRO A 24 21.96 17.93 5.02
C PRO A 24 21.61 18.93 6.15
N ASP A 25 20.32 19.06 6.44
CA ASP A 25 19.86 19.76 7.63
C ASP A 25 20.35 19.01 8.89
N PHE A 26 21.08 19.70 9.75
CA PHE A 26 21.73 19.12 10.92
C PHE A 26 20.72 18.47 11.87
N TRP A 27 19.65 19.18 12.25
CA TRP A 27 18.68 18.71 13.23
C TRP A 27 17.82 17.58 12.69
N VAL A 28 17.48 17.63 11.39
CA VAL A 28 16.78 16.52 10.75
C VAL A 28 17.68 15.30 10.66
N THR A 29 18.96 15.46 10.34
CA THR A 29 19.93 14.36 10.30
C THR A 29 20.14 13.74 11.69
N HIS A 30 20.20 14.57 12.74
CA HIS A 30 20.27 14.12 14.13
C HIS A 30 19.02 13.32 14.52
N PHE A 31 17.82 13.83 14.20
CA PHE A 31 16.55 13.13 14.43
C PHE A 31 16.49 11.77 13.74
N VAL A 32 16.88 11.71 12.47
CA VAL A 32 16.93 10.44 11.72
C VAL A 32 17.90 9.47 12.38
N THR A 33 19.11 9.92 12.70
CA THR A 33 20.18 9.05 13.21
C THR A 33 19.87 8.48 14.59
N GLN A 34 19.40 9.32 15.52
CA GLN A 34 19.19 8.93 16.91
C GLN A 34 17.85 8.22 17.14
N LYS A 35 16.80 8.60 16.39
CA LYS A 35 15.44 8.13 16.68
C LYS A 35 14.88 7.18 15.62
N LEU A 36 15.04 7.54 14.34
CA LEU A 36 14.31 6.84 13.27
C LEU A 36 15.08 5.65 12.67
N ARG A 37 16.40 5.74 12.56
CA ARG A 37 17.26 4.84 11.79
C ARG A 37 17.13 3.37 12.20
N MET A 38 17.04 3.10 13.51
CA MET A 38 16.98 1.72 14.04
C MET A 38 15.57 1.10 13.99
N ASN A 39 14.53 1.93 13.99
CA ASN A 39 13.15 1.48 14.23
C ASN A 39 12.28 1.52 12.97
N HIS A 40 12.73 2.19 11.90
CA HIS A 40 11.90 2.43 10.73
C HIS A 40 12.63 2.10 9.43
N ALA A 41 11.91 1.47 8.50
CA ALA A 41 12.38 1.29 7.13
C ALA A 41 12.58 2.66 6.44
N ALA A 42 13.53 2.72 5.50
CA ALA A 42 13.88 3.93 4.77
C ALA A 42 12.67 4.65 4.12
N THR A 43 11.69 3.91 3.59
CA THR A 43 10.47 4.49 3.03
C THR A 43 9.61 5.23 4.05
N SER A 44 9.59 4.74 5.29
CA SER A 44 8.89 5.39 6.40
C SER A 44 9.63 6.66 6.83
N ILE A 45 10.96 6.59 6.93
CA ILE A 45 11.82 7.75 7.20
C ILE A 45 11.65 8.83 6.11
N GLU A 46 11.55 8.44 4.83
CA GLU A 46 11.25 9.36 3.72
C GLU A 46 9.92 10.10 3.94
N GLN A 47 8.91 9.44 4.53
CA GLN A 47 7.64 10.07 4.83
C GLN A 47 7.72 11.03 6.03
N TYR A 48 8.49 10.71 7.06
CA TYR A 48 8.82 11.66 8.15
C TYR A 48 9.46 12.93 7.58
N LEU A 49 10.49 12.77 6.74
CA LEU A 49 11.23 13.88 6.16
C LEU A 49 10.38 14.73 5.20
N LYS A 50 9.42 14.14 4.48
CA LYS A 50 8.43 14.90 3.70
C LYS A 50 7.52 15.74 4.59
N SER A 51 7.10 15.21 5.75
CA SER A 51 6.31 15.96 6.73
C SER A 51 7.11 17.10 7.35
N ILE A 52 8.36 16.85 7.73
CA ILE A 52 9.26 17.87 8.27
C ILE A 52 9.59 18.93 7.22
N LYS A 53 9.82 18.55 5.96
CA LYS A 53 9.97 19.50 4.85
C LYS A 53 8.73 20.41 4.74
N HIS A 54 7.53 19.87 4.91
CA HIS A 54 6.28 20.64 4.85
C HIS A 54 6.19 21.66 6.01
N LEU A 55 6.67 21.31 7.20
CA LEU A 55 6.83 22.23 8.33
C LEU A 55 7.87 23.32 8.02
N LYS A 56 9.03 22.96 7.47
CA LYS A 56 10.08 23.93 7.10
C LYS A 56 9.59 24.94 6.06
N VAL A 57 8.64 24.56 5.20
CA VAL A 57 7.94 25.50 4.30
C VAL A 57 7.05 26.47 5.08
N TRP A 58 6.33 26.00 6.10
CA TRP A 58 5.55 26.88 6.99
C TRP A 58 6.44 27.87 7.74
N GLU A 59 7.56 27.40 8.29
CA GLU A 59 8.57 28.24 8.94
C GLU A 59 9.07 29.34 8.00
N LYS A 60 9.37 28.99 6.74
CA LYS A 60 9.79 29.96 5.71
C LYS A 60 8.71 30.98 5.35
N ILE A 61 7.44 30.57 5.24
CA ILE A 61 6.32 31.47 4.91
C ILE A 61 6.11 32.49 6.03
N ASN A 62 6.19 32.05 7.28
CA ASN A 62 5.94 32.92 8.45
C ASN A 62 7.21 33.63 8.96
N GLY A 63 8.37 33.41 8.33
CA GLY A 63 9.64 34.00 8.78
C GLY A 63 10.09 33.55 10.16
N ARG A 64 9.69 32.34 10.59
CA ARG A 64 9.91 31.80 11.93
C ARG A 64 10.91 30.65 11.93
N ASN A 65 11.57 30.43 13.06
CA ASN A 65 12.40 29.26 13.29
C ASN A 65 12.01 28.63 14.63
N LEU A 66 11.14 27.63 14.57
CA LEU A 66 10.54 27.03 15.77
C LEU A 66 11.58 26.39 16.67
N LEU A 67 12.64 25.82 16.10
CA LEU A 67 13.68 25.19 16.90
C LEU A 67 14.48 26.23 17.69
N ASP A 68 14.72 27.42 17.13
CA ASP A 68 15.42 28.51 17.83
C ASP A 68 14.51 29.17 18.87
N GLU A 69 13.22 29.32 18.56
CA GLU A 69 12.21 29.76 19.54
C GLU A 69 12.18 28.81 20.75
N ILE A 70 12.14 27.49 20.51
CA ILE A 70 12.16 26.48 21.57
C ILE A 70 13.44 26.57 22.38
N TYR A 71 14.59 26.75 21.72
CA TYR A 71 15.85 26.95 22.42
C TYR A 71 15.81 28.19 23.31
N ASN A 72 15.21 29.28 22.85
CA ASN A 72 15.04 30.51 23.62
C ASN A 72 13.93 30.42 24.71
N GLY A 73 13.30 29.25 24.86
CA GLY A 73 12.29 28.98 25.89
C GLY A 73 10.84 29.23 25.45
N SER A 74 10.62 29.58 24.18
CA SER A 74 9.28 29.78 23.61
C SER A 74 8.84 28.53 22.84
N VAL A 75 7.81 27.85 23.35
CA VAL A 75 7.19 26.69 22.69
C VAL A 75 5.95 27.15 21.92
N PRO A 76 5.64 26.59 20.74
CA PRO A 76 4.45 26.95 19.96
C PRO A 76 3.17 27.08 20.80
N SER A 77 2.51 28.24 20.68
CA SER A 77 1.28 28.58 21.38
C SER A 77 0.07 27.78 20.87
N ARG A 78 -1.12 28.00 21.44
CA ARG A 78 -2.35 27.37 20.93
C ARG A 78 -2.67 27.84 19.51
N ASP A 79 -2.44 29.11 19.22
CA ASP A 79 -2.69 29.70 17.91
C ASP A 79 -1.68 29.20 16.88
N ASP A 80 -0.40 29.11 17.26
CA ASP A 80 0.66 28.52 16.42
C ASP A 80 0.32 27.07 16.04
N ILE A 81 -0.17 26.28 17.00
CA ILE A 81 -0.58 24.89 16.76
C ILE A 81 -1.76 24.83 15.78
N LYS A 82 -2.72 25.76 15.89
CA LYS A 82 -3.86 25.84 14.97
C LYS A 82 -3.38 26.16 13.55
N GLU A 83 -2.50 27.14 13.40
CA GLU A 83 -1.92 27.51 12.10
C GLU A 83 -1.10 26.37 11.48
N ILE A 84 -0.29 25.67 12.27
CA ILE A 84 0.47 24.51 11.81
C ILE A 84 -0.48 23.39 11.35
N LYS A 85 -1.57 23.14 12.09
CA LYS A 85 -2.60 22.17 11.71
C LYS A 85 -3.26 22.56 10.39
N GLU A 86 -3.71 23.80 10.24
CA GLU A 86 -4.32 24.30 9.00
C GLU A 86 -3.36 24.16 7.81
N HIS A 87 -2.09 24.57 7.98
CA HIS A 87 -1.06 24.38 6.96
C HIS A 87 -0.83 22.91 6.59
N CYS A 88 -0.92 22.01 7.58
CA CYS A 88 -0.82 20.58 7.36
C CYS A 88 -2.03 19.99 6.61
N ALA A 89 -3.18 20.67 6.58
CA ALA A 89 -4.34 20.24 5.79
C ALA A 89 -4.14 20.49 4.28
N TYR A 90 -3.34 21.49 3.90
CA TYR A 90 -3.13 21.82 2.49
C TYR A 90 -2.12 20.91 1.78
N GLN A 91 -2.33 20.72 0.48
CA GLN A 91 -1.36 20.07 -0.39
C GLN A 91 -0.15 20.99 -0.62
N ALA A 92 1.05 20.41 -0.76
CA ALA A 92 2.27 21.17 -0.95
C ALA A 92 2.22 22.10 -2.19
N LYS A 93 1.47 21.72 -3.23
CA LYS A 93 1.26 22.55 -4.43
C LYS A 93 0.41 23.80 -4.19
N ALA A 94 -0.46 23.79 -3.17
CA ALA A 94 -1.32 24.93 -2.82
C ALA A 94 -0.54 26.05 -2.12
N LEU A 95 0.67 25.75 -1.65
CA LEU A 95 1.54 26.64 -0.89
C LEU A 95 2.57 27.35 -1.77
N ILE A 96 2.56 27.08 -3.08
CA ILE A 96 3.37 27.80 -4.06
C ILE A 96 2.57 29.07 -4.40
N ASN A 97 3.06 30.23 -3.98
CA ASN A 97 2.44 31.52 -4.24
C ASN A 97 2.14 31.67 -5.73
N ARG A 98 0.86 31.75 -6.09
CA ARG A 98 0.44 32.39 -7.35
C ARG A 98 0.49 33.91 -7.10
N PRO A 99 0.95 34.73 -8.07
CA PRO A 99 0.85 36.18 -7.92
C PRO A 99 -0.63 36.54 -7.70
N ALA A 100 -0.89 37.38 -6.70
CA ALA A 100 -2.23 37.86 -6.41
C ALA A 100 -2.73 38.67 -7.62
N SER A 101 -3.89 38.28 -8.18
CA SER A 101 -4.65 39.17 -9.03
C SER A 101 -5.17 40.29 -8.13
N ASN A 102 -4.62 41.48 -8.27
CA ASN A 102 -5.14 42.65 -7.56
C ASN A 102 -6.55 42.95 -8.10
N VAL A 103 -7.48 43.20 -7.18
CA VAL A 103 -8.92 43.46 -7.35
C VAL A 103 -9.78 42.20 -7.19
N VAL A 104 -10.44 42.09 -6.03
CA VAL A 104 -11.57 41.18 -5.78
C VAL A 104 -12.84 42.05 -5.78
N ASP A 105 -13.75 41.79 -6.72
CA ASP A 105 -15.05 42.44 -6.79
C ASP A 105 -15.98 41.85 -5.72
N MET A 106 -16.38 42.70 -4.77
CA MET A 106 -17.25 42.32 -3.65
C MET A 106 -18.70 42.02 -4.08
N GLY A 107 -19.07 42.30 -5.33
CA GLY A 107 -20.41 42.03 -5.89
C GLY A 107 -20.71 40.57 -6.26
N GLN A 108 -19.75 39.65 -6.18
CA GLN A 108 -19.91 38.24 -6.60
C GLN A 108 -19.97 37.22 -5.44
N PHE A 109 -20.51 37.60 -4.29
CA PHE A 109 -20.68 36.69 -3.12
C PHE A 109 -21.84 35.69 -3.24
N TYR A 110 -22.38 35.43 -4.43
CA TYR A 110 -23.29 34.32 -4.66
C TYR A 110 -22.48 33.10 -5.14
N LEU A 111 -22.16 32.20 -4.20
CA LEU A 111 -21.40 30.96 -4.42
C LEU A 111 -20.04 31.20 -5.10
N SER A 112 -19.02 31.54 -4.30
CA SER A 112 -17.63 31.69 -4.77
C SER A 112 -17.25 30.56 -5.75
N ARG A 113 -16.97 30.93 -7.00
CA ARG A 113 -16.38 30.06 -8.02
C ARG A 113 -14.89 29.77 -7.79
N ASP A 114 -14.33 30.26 -6.68
CA ASP A 114 -12.98 29.93 -6.26
C ASP A 114 -12.93 28.48 -5.78
N ASP A 115 -12.13 27.66 -6.47
CA ASP A 115 -11.82 26.31 -6.04
C ASP A 115 -11.18 26.35 -4.64
N ASP A 116 -11.78 25.63 -3.69
CA ASP A 116 -11.18 25.38 -2.37
C ASP A 116 -9.71 24.96 -2.53
N LYS A 117 -8.83 25.53 -1.70
CA LYS A 117 -7.40 25.15 -1.69
C LYS A 117 -7.30 23.63 -1.55
N PRO A 118 -6.55 22.93 -2.43
CA PRO A 118 -6.59 21.49 -2.47
C PRO A 118 -6.01 20.91 -1.17
N THR A 119 -6.80 20.11 -0.47
CA THR A 119 -6.45 19.49 0.82
C THR A 119 -5.92 18.07 0.68
N VAL A 120 -5.13 17.61 1.66
CA VAL A 120 -4.65 16.23 1.73
C VAL A 120 -5.71 15.30 2.33
N GLY A 121 -5.62 14.00 2.04
CA GLY A 121 -6.51 13.02 2.67
C GLY A 121 -6.26 12.90 4.19
N LYS A 122 -7.29 12.51 4.95
CA LYS A 122 -7.24 12.42 6.43
C LYS A 122 -6.06 11.60 6.96
N SER A 123 -5.75 10.47 6.34
CA SER A 123 -4.59 9.65 6.76
C SER A 123 -3.26 10.37 6.56
N GLN A 124 -3.10 11.12 5.46
CA GLN A 124 -1.88 11.88 5.19
C GLN A 124 -1.75 13.06 6.15
N TYR A 125 -2.87 13.73 6.44
CA TYR A 125 -2.95 14.78 7.46
C TYR A 125 -2.51 14.27 8.83
N ILE A 126 -3.08 13.16 9.29
CA ILE A 126 -2.76 12.55 10.58
C ILE A 126 -1.28 12.16 10.67
N SER A 127 -0.75 11.45 9.67
CA SER A 127 0.67 11.10 9.66
C SER A 127 1.56 12.33 9.63
N ARG A 128 1.20 13.38 8.88
CA ARG A 128 2.00 14.60 8.78
C ARG A 128 2.13 15.29 10.13
N ILE A 129 1.02 15.48 10.84
CA ILE A 129 1.03 16.09 12.18
C ILE A 129 1.76 15.19 13.18
N ALA A 130 1.55 13.88 13.13
CA ALA A 130 2.25 12.95 14.02
C ALA A 130 3.77 13.03 13.86
N HIS A 131 4.28 13.06 12.62
CA HIS A 131 5.71 13.17 12.34
C HIS A 131 6.28 14.53 12.79
N ILE A 132 5.55 15.62 12.54
CA ILE A 132 5.95 16.98 12.95
C ILE A 132 6.02 17.09 14.47
N ALA A 133 4.98 16.64 15.16
CA ALA A 133 4.91 16.67 16.62
C ALA A 133 6.05 15.85 17.24
N GLU A 134 6.37 14.70 16.65
CA GLU A 134 7.46 13.85 17.11
C GLU A 134 8.85 14.46 16.87
N PHE A 135 9.04 15.14 15.73
CA PHE A 135 10.27 15.85 15.39
C PHE A 135 10.51 17.03 16.34
N LEU A 136 9.53 17.94 16.49
CA LEU A 136 9.63 19.10 17.36
C LEU A 136 9.82 18.72 18.82
N HIS A 137 9.13 17.67 19.29
CA HIS A 137 9.27 17.16 20.64
C HIS A 137 10.68 16.64 20.92
N PHE A 138 11.19 15.74 20.06
CA PHE A 138 12.51 15.14 20.27
C PHE A 138 13.64 16.16 20.16
N ILE A 139 13.67 16.94 19.07
CA ILE A 139 14.73 17.94 18.89
C ILE A 139 14.61 19.07 19.90
N GLY A 140 13.38 19.46 20.27
CA GLY A 140 13.16 20.43 21.34
C GLY A 140 13.79 19.98 22.65
N GLN A 141 13.54 18.74 23.08
CA GLN A 141 14.15 18.19 24.30
C GLN A 141 15.68 18.15 24.20
N GLU A 142 16.22 17.66 23.07
CA GLU A 142 17.67 17.61 22.85
C GLU A 142 18.34 19.00 22.93
N ARG A 143 17.66 20.05 22.47
CA ARG A 143 18.17 21.43 22.50
C ARG A 143 18.15 22.07 23.89
N VAL A 144 17.20 21.70 24.75
CA VAL A 144 16.99 22.35 26.05
C VAL A 144 17.44 21.52 27.24
N LYS A 145 17.86 20.26 27.04
CA LYS A 145 18.24 19.31 28.11
C LYS A 145 19.32 19.79 29.09
N HIS A 146 20.20 20.70 28.66
CA HIS A 146 21.27 21.26 29.49
C HIS A 146 20.93 22.64 30.08
N LYS A 147 19.71 23.14 29.87
CA LYS A 147 19.28 24.42 30.45
C LYS A 147 18.81 24.24 31.90
N PRO A 148 19.00 25.24 32.77
CA PRO A 148 18.45 25.21 34.13
C PRO A 148 16.93 24.99 34.17
N THR A 149 16.22 25.48 33.14
CA THR A 149 14.76 25.37 32.99
C THR A 149 14.30 24.12 32.24
N ALA A 150 15.17 23.11 32.08
CA ALA A 150 14.88 21.93 31.25
C ALA A 150 13.58 21.21 31.64
N ALA A 151 13.30 21.03 32.94
CA ALA A 151 12.09 20.34 33.41
C ALA A 151 10.80 21.03 32.93
N ALA A 152 10.68 22.35 33.16
CA ALA A 152 9.52 23.12 32.71
C ALA A 152 9.37 23.14 31.19
N LEU A 153 10.50 23.19 30.45
CA LEU A 153 10.49 23.14 28.99
C LEU A 153 10.11 21.76 28.46
N PHE A 154 10.50 20.68 29.13
CA PHE A 154 10.09 19.32 28.79
C PHE A 154 8.57 19.15 28.94
N ASP A 155 8.00 19.63 30.05
CA ASP A 155 6.55 19.63 30.26
C ASP A 155 5.82 20.46 29.20
N ALA A 156 6.36 21.63 28.84
CA ALA A 156 5.81 22.46 27.77
C ALA A 156 5.83 21.73 26.41
N LEU A 157 6.92 21.03 26.08
CA LEU A 157 7.05 20.24 24.86
C LEU A 157 6.13 19.02 24.85
N ASP A 158 5.93 18.35 25.98
CA ASP A 158 4.98 17.25 26.13
C ASP A 158 3.54 17.74 25.91
N ASN A 159 3.20 18.90 26.48
CA ASN A 159 1.90 19.55 26.27
C ASN A 159 1.71 19.99 24.81
N MET A 160 2.74 20.55 24.17
CA MET A 160 2.72 20.87 22.73
C MET A 160 2.45 19.62 21.89
N LYS A 161 3.17 18.52 22.14
CA LYS A 161 2.97 17.24 21.44
C LYS A 161 1.57 16.69 21.63
N LYS A 162 1.02 16.74 22.85
CA LYS A 162 -0.37 16.35 23.15
C LYS A 162 -1.36 17.20 22.36
N ARG A 163 -1.20 18.53 22.35
CA ARG A 163 -2.07 19.47 21.61
C ARG A 163 -1.97 19.34 20.09
N LEU A 164 -0.79 19.09 19.55
CA LEU A 164 -0.64 18.80 18.12
C LEU A 164 -1.42 17.53 17.75
N LYS A 165 -1.45 16.53 18.63
CA LYS A 165 -2.17 15.27 18.41
C LYS A 165 -3.63 15.29 18.88
N SER A 166 -4.11 16.35 19.55
CA SER A 166 -5.51 16.51 19.93
C SER A 166 -6.36 16.92 18.73
N ASP A 167 -7.67 16.70 18.83
CA ASP A 167 -8.66 17.21 17.86
C ASP A 167 -8.41 16.72 16.42
N MET A 168 -7.71 15.60 16.30
CA MET A 168 -7.47 14.95 15.02
C MET A 168 -8.79 14.33 14.53
N PRO A 169 -9.12 14.44 13.23
CA PRO A 169 -10.34 13.85 12.70
C PRO A 169 -10.45 12.38 13.11
N LYS A 170 -11.46 12.05 13.93
CA LYS A 170 -11.71 10.68 14.35
C LYS A 170 -12.09 9.86 13.12
N GLY A 171 -11.35 8.78 12.89
CA GLY A 171 -11.65 7.78 11.86
C GLY A 171 -10.99 7.99 10.49
N ARG A 172 -10.64 6.84 9.87
CA ARG A 172 -10.43 6.73 8.43
C ARG A 172 -11.78 6.92 7.72
N LEU A 173 -12.24 8.16 7.53
CA LEU A 173 -13.20 8.41 6.47
C LEU A 173 -12.46 8.21 5.15
N LYS A 174 -12.60 7.01 4.57
CA LYS A 174 -12.21 6.74 3.20
C LYS A 174 -12.91 7.82 2.37
N LYS A 175 -12.13 8.70 1.72
CA LYS A 175 -12.62 9.46 0.56
C LYS A 175 -13.37 8.45 -0.30
N GLY A 176 -14.56 8.79 -0.81
CA GLY A 176 -15.47 7.92 -1.58
C GLY A 176 -14.79 7.19 -2.74
N SER A 177 -13.94 6.22 -2.41
CA SER A 177 -13.47 5.19 -3.30
C SER A 177 -14.71 4.37 -3.51
N LEU A 178 -15.23 4.40 -4.74
CA LEU A 178 -16.18 3.41 -5.20
C LEU A 178 -15.74 2.05 -4.65
N ASP A 179 -16.66 1.38 -3.97
CA ASP A 179 -16.34 0.15 -3.28
C ASP A 179 -15.95 -0.88 -4.33
N LYS A 180 -14.68 -1.30 -4.28
CA LYS A 180 -14.11 -2.27 -5.22
C LYS A 180 -14.50 -3.71 -4.89
N SER A 181 -15.37 -3.90 -3.91
CA SER A 181 -15.99 -5.18 -3.58
C SER A 181 -16.97 -5.66 -4.66
N GLY A 182 -17.51 -4.75 -5.47
CA GLY A 182 -18.43 -5.07 -6.57
C GLY A 182 -17.77 -5.37 -7.92
N ILE A 183 -16.44 -5.56 -7.96
CA ILE A 183 -15.79 -6.02 -9.20
C ILE A 183 -16.02 -7.52 -9.26
N SER A 184 -16.75 -7.94 -10.29
CA SER A 184 -17.09 -9.33 -10.52
C SER A 184 -15.85 -10.14 -10.91
N ASP A 185 -15.83 -11.41 -10.52
CA ASP A 185 -14.66 -12.28 -10.68
C ASP A 185 -14.31 -12.50 -12.17
N ASP A 186 -15.30 -12.46 -13.05
CA ASP A 186 -15.16 -12.47 -14.52
C ASP A 186 -14.37 -11.28 -15.07
N ALA A 187 -14.51 -10.08 -14.49
CA ALA A 187 -13.75 -8.91 -14.93
C ALA A 187 -12.24 -9.09 -14.70
N PHE A 188 -11.86 -9.80 -13.64
CA PHE A 188 -10.45 -10.11 -13.42
C PHE A 188 -9.96 -11.22 -14.36
N GLN A 189 -10.79 -12.23 -14.63
CA GLN A 189 -10.46 -13.26 -15.63
C GLN A 189 -10.22 -12.64 -17.01
N ASP A 190 -11.03 -11.68 -17.43
CA ASP A 190 -10.82 -10.97 -18.69
C ASP A 190 -9.54 -10.13 -18.69
N PHE A 191 -9.19 -9.53 -17.55
CA PHE A 191 -7.90 -8.85 -17.40
C PHE A 191 -6.73 -9.84 -17.56
N LEU A 192 -6.83 -11.06 -17.04
CA LEU A 192 -5.83 -12.12 -17.25
C LEU A 192 -5.76 -12.53 -18.72
N ASN A 193 -6.90 -12.65 -19.40
CA ASN A 193 -6.99 -12.98 -20.82
C ASN A 193 -6.34 -11.92 -21.71
N VAL A 194 -6.52 -10.63 -21.40
CA VAL A 194 -5.81 -9.54 -22.10
C VAL A 194 -4.29 -9.61 -21.85
N ALA A 195 -3.86 -10.03 -20.66
CA ALA A 195 -2.45 -10.13 -20.32
C ALA A 195 -1.72 -11.28 -21.04
N ARG A 196 -2.44 -12.26 -21.61
CA ARG A 196 -1.81 -13.42 -22.27
C ARG A 196 -0.92 -12.99 -23.44
N PRO A 197 0.24 -13.65 -23.68
CA PRO A 197 1.16 -13.23 -24.74
C PRO A 197 0.58 -13.36 -26.16
N ASP A 198 -0.29 -14.35 -26.36
CA ASP A 198 -1.01 -14.67 -27.60
C ASP A 198 -2.29 -13.85 -27.80
N SER A 199 -2.72 -13.07 -26.81
CA SER A 199 -3.92 -12.26 -26.92
C SER A 199 -3.75 -11.14 -27.94
N GLN A 200 -4.71 -11.03 -28.87
CA GLN A 200 -4.80 -9.93 -29.82
C GLN A 200 -5.00 -8.56 -29.14
N TYR A 201 -5.56 -8.57 -27.93
CA TYR A 201 -5.82 -7.36 -27.14
C TYR A 201 -4.65 -6.97 -26.23
N ASN A 202 -3.56 -7.76 -26.22
CA ASN A 202 -2.41 -7.46 -25.37
C ASN A 202 -1.74 -6.14 -25.83
N PRO A 203 -1.71 -5.10 -24.98
CA PRO A 203 -1.31 -3.75 -25.39
C PRO A 203 0.21 -3.59 -25.55
N PHE A 204 1.02 -4.56 -25.13
CA PHE A 204 2.48 -4.48 -25.21
C PHE A 204 2.96 -5.04 -26.55
N LYS A 205 3.86 -4.35 -27.26
CA LYS A 205 4.33 -4.83 -28.58
C LYS A 205 5.47 -5.83 -28.50
N ASN A 206 6.41 -5.61 -27.58
CA ASN A 206 7.61 -6.45 -27.48
C ASN A 206 7.26 -7.84 -26.89
N PRO A 207 7.58 -8.96 -27.57
CA PRO A 207 7.22 -10.31 -27.10
C PRO A 207 7.80 -10.67 -25.73
N VAL A 208 9.02 -10.24 -25.43
CA VAL A 208 9.68 -10.48 -24.13
C VAL A 208 8.96 -9.72 -23.01
N ILE A 209 8.52 -8.49 -23.31
CA ILE A 209 7.74 -7.68 -22.37
C ILE A 209 6.34 -8.28 -22.17
N LYS A 210 5.67 -8.73 -23.25
CA LYS A 210 4.40 -9.46 -23.16
C LYS A 210 4.52 -10.66 -22.22
N PHE A 211 5.51 -11.52 -22.46
CA PHE A 211 5.72 -12.73 -21.66
C PHE A 211 6.05 -12.39 -20.20
N ARG A 212 7.00 -11.48 -19.95
CA ARG A 212 7.31 -11.02 -18.57
C ARG A 212 6.06 -10.52 -17.86
N ASN A 213 5.28 -9.66 -18.52
CA ASN A 213 4.09 -9.05 -17.93
C ASN A 213 3.01 -10.10 -17.62
N TYR A 214 2.82 -11.07 -18.51
CA TYR A 214 1.95 -12.21 -18.26
C TYR A 214 2.37 -13.00 -17.02
N VAL A 215 3.66 -13.37 -16.90
CA VAL A 215 4.19 -14.10 -15.74
C VAL A 215 4.01 -13.31 -14.44
N ILE A 216 4.20 -11.98 -14.47
CA ILE A 216 3.94 -11.10 -13.32
C ILE A 216 2.47 -11.17 -12.90
N VAL A 217 1.55 -11.05 -13.86
CA VAL A 217 0.11 -11.07 -13.61
C VAL A 217 -0.33 -12.44 -13.07
N GLN A 218 0.17 -13.53 -13.63
CA GLN A 218 -0.10 -14.89 -13.13
C GLN A 218 0.46 -15.12 -11.72
N THR A 219 1.65 -14.59 -11.44
CA THR A 219 2.21 -14.65 -10.09
C THR A 219 1.30 -13.92 -9.09
N PHE A 220 0.79 -12.74 -9.43
CA PHE A 220 -0.15 -12.02 -8.57
C PHE A 220 -1.48 -12.76 -8.39
N TYR A 221 -1.99 -13.38 -9.47
CA TYR A 221 -3.23 -14.14 -9.48
C TYR A 221 -3.19 -15.32 -8.50
N GLU A 222 -2.15 -16.16 -8.57
CA GLU A 222 -2.06 -17.37 -7.73
C GLU A 222 -1.67 -17.05 -6.28
N THR A 223 -0.78 -16.08 -6.06
CA THR A 223 -0.14 -15.91 -4.73
C THR A 223 -0.78 -14.82 -3.85
N GLY A 224 -1.53 -13.89 -4.44
CA GLY A 224 -2.02 -12.70 -3.73
C GLY A 224 -0.91 -11.80 -3.17
N PHE A 225 0.32 -11.88 -3.72
CA PHE A 225 1.47 -11.08 -3.29
C PHE A 225 1.18 -9.58 -3.34
N ARG A 226 1.73 -8.85 -2.36
CA ARG A 226 1.94 -7.41 -2.46
C ARG A 226 3.03 -7.15 -3.49
N CYS A 227 2.95 -5.99 -4.15
CA CYS A 227 3.92 -5.63 -5.18
C CYS A 227 5.37 -5.66 -4.69
N SER A 228 5.64 -5.27 -3.43
CA SER A 228 7.00 -5.33 -2.90
C SER A 228 7.50 -6.76 -2.69
N GLU A 229 6.62 -7.72 -2.39
CA GLU A 229 7.00 -9.15 -2.31
C GLU A 229 7.41 -9.65 -3.70
N LEU A 230 6.59 -9.41 -4.73
CA LEU A 230 6.89 -9.79 -6.11
C LEU A 230 8.20 -9.17 -6.63
N LEU A 231 8.44 -7.89 -6.33
CA LEU A 231 9.66 -7.19 -6.75
C LEU A 231 10.92 -7.60 -5.97
N ALA A 232 10.76 -8.22 -4.80
CA ALA A 232 11.85 -8.72 -3.96
C ALA A 232 12.23 -10.17 -4.27
N LEU A 233 11.39 -10.90 -5.01
CA LEU A 233 11.64 -12.30 -5.37
C LEU A 233 12.98 -12.48 -6.09
N ARG A 234 13.72 -13.47 -5.62
CA ARG A 234 14.97 -13.95 -6.20
C ARG A 234 14.76 -15.31 -6.87
N ILE A 235 15.65 -15.66 -7.80
CA ILE A 235 15.62 -16.98 -8.45
C ILE A 235 15.71 -18.10 -7.40
N SER A 236 16.49 -17.91 -6.34
CA SER A 236 16.62 -18.83 -5.21
C SER A 236 15.35 -19.00 -4.37
N ASP A 237 14.33 -18.15 -4.58
CA ASP A 237 13.07 -18.21 -3.83
C ASP A 237 12.05 -19.13 -4.49
N ILE A 238 12.38 -19.73 -5.64
CA ILE A 238 11.57 -20.77 -6.29
C ILE A 238 11.94 -22.11 -5.66
N GLY A 239 10.96 -22.81 -5.10
CA GLY A 239 11.13 -24.13 -4.50
C GLY A 239 11.70 -25.15 -5.48
N THR A 240 12.52 -26.06 -4.95
CA THR A 240 13.17 -27.12 -5.73
C THR A 240 12.22 -28.27 -6.04
N ASP A 241 11.21 -28.49 -5.20
CA ASP A 241 10.17 -29.50 -5.40
C ASP A 241 9.40 -29.20 -6.70
N ILE A 242 9.37 -30.19 -7.59
CA ILE A 242 8.69 -30.13 -8.89
C ILE A 242 7.20 -30.45 -8.73
N ASP A 243 6.87 -31.32 -7.77
CA ASP A 243 5.53 -31.83 -7.54
C ASP A 243 4.68 -30.88 -6.72
N GLN A 244 5.29 -30.26 -5.70
CA GLN A 244 4.65 -29.24 -4.85
C GLN A 244 5.47 -27.95 -4.86
N PRO A 245 5.49 -27.21 -5.98
CA PRO A 245 6.35 -26.05 -6.10
C PRO A 245 5.88 -24.89 -5.23
N THR A 246 6.83 -24.15 -4.67
CA THR A 246 6.56 -23.01 -3.78
C THR A 246 7.31 -21.74 -4.23
N LEU A 247 6.83 -20.59 -3.77
CA LEU A 247 7.55 -19.32 -3.79
C LEU A 247 7.75 -18.82 -2.36
N SER A 248 9.00 -18.57 -1.98
CA SER A 248 9.35 -18.14 -0.63
C SER A 248 9.44 -16.62 -0.55
N VAL A 249 8.60 -16.01 0.29
CA VAL A 249 8.71 -14.59 0.67
C VAL A 249 9.73 -14.49 1.80
N VAL A 250 10.87 -13.86 1.53
CA VAL A 250 11.95 -13.69 2.52
C VAL A 250 12.20 -12.21 2.78
N ARG A 251 12.29 -11.83 4.06
CA ARG A 251 12.62 -10.46 4.46
C ARG A 251 14.12 -10.20 4.32
N ARG A 252 14.50 -9.37 3.36
CA ARG A 252 15.89 -8.99 3.07
C ARG A 252 16.05 -7.47 3.08
N HIS A 253 15.87 -6.85 4.23
CA HIS A 253 16.02 -5.39 4.36
C HIS A 253 17.48 -4.97 4.19
N ASP A 254 17.69 -3.81 3.58
CA ASP A 254 19.00 -3.21 3.37
C ASP A 254 19.95 -4.13 2.59
N SER A 255 19.41 -4.86 1.62
CA SER A 255 20.17 -5.81 0.83
C SER A 255 21.26 -5.10 0.02
N LYS A 256 22.52 -5.52 0.22
CA LYS A 256 23.69 -5.05 -0.55
C LYS A 256 23.54 -5.34 -2.05
N GLU A 257 22.92 -6.45 -2.39
CA GLU A 257 22.74 -6.90 -3.78
C GLU A 257 21.61 -6.17 -4.51
N ASP A 258 20.68 -5.53 -3.77
CA ASP A 258 19.62 -4.74 -4.39
C ASP A 258 20.18 -3.37 -4.83
N PRO A 259 20.25 -3.05 -6.13
CA PRO A 259 20.76 -1.76 -6.59
C PRO A 259 19.76 -0.61 -6.41
N ARG A 260 18.48 -0.90 -6.11
CA ARG A 260 17.41 0.11 -6.07
C ARG A 260 17.53 0.97 -4.83
N LEU A 261 17.50 2.30 -5.01
CA LEU A 261 17.41 3.25 -3.90
C LEU A 261 16.07 3.15 -3.15
N LYS A 262 15.00 2.84 -3.87
CA LYS A 262 13.68 2.48 -3.30
C LYS A 262 13.55 0.97 -3.28
N GLU A 263 14.16 0.36 -2.28
CA GLU A 263 14.08 -1.08 -2.07
C GLU A 263 12.63 -1.52 -1.82
N PRO A 264 12.14 -2.56 -2.50
CA PRO A 264 10.86 -3.16 -2.19
C PRO A 264 10.99 -3.99 -0.90
N THR A 265 10.63 -3.40 0.23
CA THR A 265 10.64 -4.10 1.51
C THR A 265 9.32 -4.85 1.73
N ALA A 266 9.43 -6.11 2.15
CA ALA A 266 8.27 -6.92 2.49
C ALA A 266 7.70 -6.45 3.84
N LYS A 267 6.46 -5.94 3.82
CA LYS A 267 5.75 -5.56 5.06
C LYS A 267 5.22 -6.77 5.83
N THR A 268 5.09 -7.89 5.14
CA THR A 268 4.57 -9.18 5.60
C THR A 268 5.65 -10.03 6.21
N LEU A 269 5.25 -10.96 7.08
CA LEU A 269 6.13 -12.02 7.59
C LEU A 269 6.59 -12.91 6.43
N GLY A 270 7.77 -13.50 6.59
CA GLY A 270 8.27 -14.49 5.64
C GLY A 270 7.40 -15.74 5.67
N ARG A 271 7.21 -16.36 4.50
CA ARG A 271 6.39 -17.57 4.33
C ARG A 271 6.69 -18.24 3.01
N GLU A 272 6.34 -19.51 2.90
CA GLU A 272 6.27 -20.21 1.63
C GLU A 272 4.83 -20.19 1.11
N VAL A 273 4.69 -19.98 -0.20
CA VAL A 273 3.39 -19.98 -0.87
C VAL A 273 3.42 -21.01 -1.97
N ALA A 274 2.56 -22.04 -1.85
CA ALA A 274 2.38 -23.03 -2.89
C ALA A 274 1.91 -22.37 -4.19
N ILE A 275 2.46 -22.83 -5.31
CA ILE A 275 2.10 -22.37 -6.66
C ILE A 275 1.81 -23.57 -7.55
N SER A 276 1.16 -23.33 -8.68
CA SER A 276 0.95 -24.37 -9.67
C SER A 276 2.27 -24.77 -10.37
N LYS A 277 2.32 -26.01 -10.90
CA LYS A 277 3.42 -26.45 -11.78
C LYS A 277 3.53 -25.54 -13.00
N GLN A 278 2.39 -25.12 -13.54
CA GLN A 278 2.28 -24.22 -14.69
C GLN A 278 2.94 -22.86 -14.41
N LEU A 279 2.69 -22.25 -13.24
CA LEU A 279 3.35 -20.99 -12.88
C LEU A 279 4.86 -21.16 -12.67
N ARG A 280 5.29 -22.26 -12.05
CA ARG A 280 6.72 -22.58 -11.92
C ARG A 280 7.38 -22.68 -13.30
N ASP A 281 6.74 -23.37 -14.24
CA ASP A 281 7.27 -23.53 -15.59
C ASP A 281 7.30 -22.22 -16.37
N LEU A 282 6.28 -21.37 -16.21
CA LEU A 282 6.27 -20.01 -16.76
C LEU A 282 7.41 -19.15 -16.20
N LEU A 283 7.65 -19.20 -14.88
CA LEU A 283 8.77 -18.51 -14.23
C LEU A 283 10.12 -19.02 -14.74
N ASN A 284 10.29 -20.34 -14.82
CA ASN A 284 11.52 -20.96 -15.30
C ASN A 284 11.79 -20.65 -16.78
N THR A 285 10.75 -20.69 -17.62
CA THR A 285 10.81 -20.29 -19.04
C THR A 285 11.25 -18.84 -19.14
N TYR A 286 10.64 -17.95 -18.36
CA TYR A 286 11.05 -16.54 -18.31
C TYR A 286 12.51 -16.38 -17.89
N ILE A 287 12.96 -17.09 -16.84
CA ILE A 287 14.32 -17.00 -16.33
C ILE A 287 15.34 -17.51 -17.36
N LYS A 288 15.12 -18.70 -17.91
CA LYS A 288 16.07 -19.40 -18.79
C LYS A 288 16.16 -18.80 -20.18
N ILE A 289 15.03 -18.36 -20.75
CA ILE A 289 14.96 -17.91 -22.15
C ILE A 289 15.02 -16.40 -22.24
N HIS A 290 14.18 -15.69 -21.48
CA HIS A 290 14.01 -14.25 -21.64
C HIS A 290 14.97 -13.42 -20.78
N ARG A 291 15.05 -13.71 -19.48
CA ARG A 291 15.91 -13.00 -18.53
C ARG A 291 17.39 -13.27 -18.80
N ASN A 292 17.75 -14.50 -19.13
CA ASN A 292 19.13 -14.90 -19.41
C ASN A 292 19.74 -14.17 -20.62
N ASN A 293 18.91 -13.74 -21.58
CA ASN A 293 19.36 -12.97 -22.74
C ASN A 293 19.64 -11.49 -22.41
N THR A 294 19.39 -11.05 -21.17
CA THR A 294 19.60 -9.68 -20.74
C THR A 294 20.86 -9.58 -19.87
N THR A 295 21.94 -9.00 -20.40
CA THR A 295 23.28 -8.99 -19.78
C THR A 295 23.29 -8.55 -18.32
N VAL A 296 22.67 -7.40 -17.99
CA VAL A 296 22.69 -6.87 -16.60
C VAL A 296 21.88 -7.75 -15.64
N ALA A 297 20.89 -8.50 -16.12
CA ALA A 297 20.11 -9.38 -15.26
C ALA A 297 20.98 -10.50 -14.65
N LYS A 298 22.11 -10.85 -15.28
CA LYS A 298 23.05 -11.84 -14.77
C LYS A 298 23.83 -11.37 -13.55
N THR A 299 23.88 -10.06 -13.27
CA THR A 299 24.68 -9.49 -12.18
C THR A 299 23.95 -9.44 -10.84
N HIS A 300 22.70 -9.91 -10.76
CA HIS A 300 21.90 -9.87 -9.54
C HIS A 300 20.85 -11.00 -9.52
N PRO A 301 20.29 -11.36 -8.35
CA PRO A 301 19.45 -12.54 -8.22
C PRO A 301 17.95 -12.33 -8.51
N PHE A 302 17.47 -11.09 -8.71
CA PHE A 302 16.04 -10.79 -8.84
C PHE A 302 15.40 -11.42 -10.08
N ILE A 303 14.19 -11.99 -9.93
CA ILE A 303 13.47 -12.65 -11.04
C ILE A 303 13.12 -11.63 -12.13
N PHE A 304 12.29 -10.62 -11.79
CA PHE A 304 11.73 -9.70 -12.78
C PHE A 304 12.64 -8.51 -13.05
N VAL A 305 12.93 -8.28 -14.34
CA VAL A 305 13.87 -7.25 -14.80
C VAL A 305 13.29 -6.37 -15.90
N SER A 306 13.89 -5.19 -16.09
CA SER A 306 13.62 -4.34 -17.23
C SER A 306 14.13 -4.99 -18.53
N HIS A 307 13.33 -4.85 -19.58
CA HIS A 307 13.68 -5.26 -20.94
C HIS A 307 13.60 -4.03 -21.85
N LYS A 308 14.40 -4.00 -22.92
CA LYS A 308 14.38 -2.88 -23.88
C LYS A 308 13.10 -2.91 -24.70
N GLU A 309 12.45 -1.75 -24.86
CA GLU A 309 11.36 -1.60 -25.83
C GLU A 309 11.88 -1.39 -27.27
N LYS A 310 13.05 -0.77 -27.43
CA LYS A 310 13.72 -0.49 -28.72
C LYS A 310 15.23 -0.74 -28.62
N ASN A 311 15.89 -1.00 -29.76
CA ASN A 311 17.36 -1.13 -29.84
C ASN A 311 18.03 0.23 -29.53
N GLY A 312 18.95 0.27 -28.56
CA GLY A 312 19.65 1.51 -28.13
C GLY A 312 20.34 1.46 -26.75
N HIS A 313 21.13 2.50 -26.43
CA HIS A 313 22.21 2.62 -25.41
C HIS A 313 21.80 2.74 -23.92
N TYR A 314 20.63 2.27 -23.50
CA TYR A 314 20.33 2.17 -22.06
C TYR A 314 20.61 0.76 -21.52
N GLN A 315 21.15 0.66 -20.30
CA GLN A 315 21.37 -0.62 -19.63
C GLN A 315 20.01 -1.29 -19.31
N SER A 316 19.72 -2.41 -19.97
CA SER A 316 18.56 -3.26 -19.72
C SER A 316 18.92 -4.41 -18.81
N GLY A 317 17.97 -4.86 -17.99
CA GLY A 317 18.17 -5.97 -17.06
C GLY A 317 18.23 -5.56 -15.62
N GLN A 318 18.02 -4.28 -15.30
CA GLN A 318 17.90 -3.81 -13.93
C GLN A 318 16.65 -4.42 -13.25
N PRO A 319 16.66 -4.64 -11.92
CA PRO A 319 15.49 -5.15 -11.21
C PRO A 319 14.30 -4.20 -11.39
N LEU A 320 13.10 -4.77 -11.60
CA LEU A 320 11.90 -3.95 -11.79
C LEU A 320 11.62 -3.04 -10.58
N ILE A 321 10.97 -1.92 -10.86
CA ILE A 321 10.52 -0.95 -9.85
C ILE A 321 9.00 -0.93 -9.77
N GLN A 322 8.46 -0.49 -8.63
CA GLN A 322 7.01 -0.38 -8.39
C GLN A 322 6.29 0.41 -9.49
N ARG A 323 6.92 1.45 -10.04
CA ARG A 323 6.35 2.26 -11.12
C ARG A 323 6.06 1.41 -12.37
N THR A 324 6.90 0.43 -12.69
CA THR A 324 6.71 -0.46 -13.84
C THR A 324 5.51 -1.36 -13.64
N ILE A 325 5.28 -1.87 -12.42
CA ILE A 325 4.08 -2.67 -12.11
C ILE A 325 2.82 -1.82 -12.21
N ASN A 326 2.85 -0.58 -11.70
CA ASN A 326 1.71 0.34 -11.83
C ASN A 326 1.40 0.65 -13.30
N HIS A 327 2.44 0.89 -14.11
CA HIS A 327 2.29 1.11 -15.54
C HIS A 327 1.69 -0.13 -16.23
N LEU A 328 2.22 -1.33 -15.96
CA LEU A 328 1.69 -2.59 -16.46
C LEU A 328 0.17 -2.70 -16.24
N PHE A 329 -0.27 -2.57 -15.00
CA PHE A 329 -1.69 -2.68 -14.67
C PHE A 329 -2.55 -1.59 -15.33
N ASN A 330 -2.06 -0.35 -15.36
CA ASN A 330 -2.79 0.75 -16.00
C ASN A 330 -2.90 0.58 -17.52
N THR A 331 -1.87 0.03 -18.17
CA THR A 331 -1.86 -0.19 -19.63
C THR A 331 -2.81 -1.33 -20.03
N ILE A 332 -2.88 -2.42 -19.26
CA ILE A 332 -3.91 -3.45 -19.49
C ILE A 332 -5.30 -2.89 -19.21
N LYS A 333 -5.44 -2.13 -18.12
CA LYS A 333 -6.70 -1.47 -17.77
C LYS A 333 -7.22 -0.55 -18.87
N SER A 334 -6.35 0.15 -19.60
CA SER A 334 -6.78 1.05 -20.69
C SER A 334 -7.39 0.33 -21.89
N VAL A 335 -7.22 -0.99 -22.02
CA VAL A 335 -7.85 -1.78 -23.09
C VAL A 335 -9.38 -1.82 -22.92
N ASN A 336 -9.86 -1.91 -21.67
CA ASN A 336 -11.29 -1.79 -21.35
C ASN A 336 -11.46 -1.04 -20.02
N PRO A 337 -11.42 0.31 -20.04
CA PRO A 337 -11.41 1.12 -18.81
C PRO A 337 -12.65 0.94 -17.95
N GLU A 338 -13.81 0.71 -18.57
CA GLU A 338 -15.09 0.49 -17.89
C GLU A 338 -15.10 -0.84 -17.17
N ARG A 339 -14.71 -1.94 -17.82
CA ARG A 339 -14.68 -3.27 -17.20
C ARG A 339 -13.56 -3.40 -16.16
N PHE A 340 -12.41 -2.79 -16.40
CA PHE A 340 -11.23 -2.89 -15.54
C PHE A 340 -11.07 -1.71 -14.56
N TRP A 341 -12.10 -0.87 -14.40
CA TRP A 341 -12.05 0.41 -13.67
C TRP A 341 -11.43 0.30 -12.27
N GLY A 342 -11.68 -0.80 -11.57
CA GLY A 342 -11.25 -0.99 -10.19
C GLY A 342 -10.02 -1.88 -10.02
N ILE A 343 -9.54 -2.53 -11.09
CA ILE A 343 -8.36 -3.39 -11.07
C ILE A 343 -7.10 -2.52 -10.90
N SER A 344 -6.33 -2.83 -9.86
CA SER A 344 -5.05 -2.19 -9.56
C SER A 344 -4.05 -3.26 -9.13
N PRO A 345 -2.75 -2.94 -8.99
CA PRO A 345 -1.76 -3.92 -8.53
C PRO A 345 -2.05 -4.55 -7.16
N HIS A 346 -2.94 -3.97 -6.35
CA HIS A 346 -3.37 -4.55 -5.07
C HIS A 346 -4.67 -5.37 -5.18
N PHE A 347 -5.40 -5.27 -6.30
CA PHE A 347 -6.63 -6.00 -6.54
C PHE A 347 -6.46 -7.53 -6.47
N PRO A 348 -5.41 -8.15 -7.05
CA PRO A 348 -5.22 -9.59 -6.96
C PRO A 348 -5.18 -10.13 -5.52
N ARG A 349 -4.69 -9.33 -4.57
CA ARG A 349 -4.71 -9.70 -3.14
C ARG A 349 -6.13 -9.70 -2.57
N HIS A 350 -6.97 -8.75 -2.99
CA HIS A 350 -8.38 -8.77 -2.60
C HIS A 350 -9.07 -9.99 -3.19
N TYR A 351 -8.89 -10.24 -4.49
CA TYR A 351 -9.40 -11.43 -5.18
C TYR A 351 -8.98 -12.72 -4.47
N PHE A 352 -7.68 -12.90 -4.18
CA PHE A 352 -7.18 -14.07 -3.43
C PHE A 352 -7.90 -14.26 -2.09
N ASN A 353 -8.14 -13.18 -1.34
CA ASN A 353 -8.83 -13.27 -0.06
C ASN A 353 -10.33 -13.52 -0.22
N ASP A 354 -10.95 -13.00 -1.27
CA ASP A 354 -12.35 -13.26 -1.59
C ASP A 354 -12.52 -14.76 -1.95
N GLN A 355 -11.61 -15.33 -2.76
CA GLN A 355 -11.56 -16.77 -3.09
C GLN A 355 -11.27 -17.64 -1.85
N LEU A 356 -10.38 -17.21 -0.96
CA LEU A 356 -10.13 -17.92 0.30
C LEU A 356 -11.39 -18.03 1.16
N SER A 357 -12.20 -16.97 1.24
CA SER A 357 -13.47 -17.03 1.98
C SER A 357 -14.44 -18.03 1.35
N VAL A 358 -14.56 -18.06 0.02
CA VAL A 358 -15.39 -19.06 -0.68
C VAL A 358 -14.96 -20.48 -0.34
N ARG A 359 -13.65 -20.77 -0.39
CA ARG A 359 -13.13 -22.11 -0.03
C ARG A 359 -13.34 -22.46 1.45
N ILE A 360 -13.23 -21.49 2.35
CA ILE A 360 -13.52 -21.71 3.77
C ILE A 360 -15.00 -22.03 3.97
N ASP A 361 -15.90 -21.34 3.26
CA ASP A 361 -17.33 -21.60 3.33
C ASP A 361 -17.68 -22.99 2.75
N GLU A 362 -17.05 -23.41 1.66
CA GLU A 362 -17.16 -24.79 1.13
C GLU A 362 -16.74 -25.84 2.16
N VAL A 363 -15.59 -25.65 2.83
CA VAL A 363 -15.13 -26.58 3.87
C VAL A 363 -16.09 -26.60 5.06
N LYS A 364 -16.60 -25.43 5.49
CA LYS A 364 -17.62 -25.37 6.55
C LYS A 364 -18.88 -26.18 6.18
N GLN A 365 -19.35 -26.07 4.94
CA GLN A 365 -20.51 -26.86 4.47
C GLN A 365 -20.22 -28.36 4.45
N ALA A 366 -19.07 -28.78 3.90
CA ALA A 366 -18.69 -30.18 3.88
C ALA A 366 -18.59 -30.80 5.29
N VAL A 367 -18.09 -30.03 6.27
CA VAL A 367 -18.05 -30.46 7.68
C VAL A 367 -19.47 -30.63 8.24
N LEU A 368 -20.40 -29.73 7.92
CA LEU A 368 -21.80 -29.85 8.37
C LEU A 368 -22.49 -31.07 7.75
N GLU A 369 -22.27 -31.34 6.47
CA GLU A 369 -22.82 -32.51 5.77
C GLU A 369 -22.30 -33.82 6.38
N GLU A 370 -21.00 -33.87 6.70
CA GLU A 370 -20.39 -35.06 7.30
C GLU A 370 -20.88 -35.30 8.74
N VAL A 371 -21.01 -34.24 9.53
CA VAL A 371 -21.59 -34.32 10.88
C VAL A 371 -23.02 -34.88 10.81
N LYS A 372 -23.84 -34.36 9.89
CA LYS A 372 -25.21 -34.83 9.69
C LYS A 372 -25.23 -36.30 9.29
N ARG A 373 -24.34 -36.74 8.39
CA ARG A 373 -24.21 -38.14 7.98
C ARG A 373 -23.89 -39.06 9.16
N LEU A 374 -22.96 -38.64 10.04
CA LEU A 374 -22.58 -39.41 11.23
C LEU A 374 -23.73 -39.47 12.26
N GLU A 375 -24.49 -38.40 12.43
CA GLU A 375 -25.68 -38.38 13.29
C GLU A 375 -26.80 -39.28 12.77
N GLU A 376 -27.05 -39.29 11.46
CA GLU A 376 -28.02 -40.18 10.81
C GLU A 376 -27.63 -41.66 10.96
N GLN A 377 -26.33 -41.97 11.04
CA GLN A 377 -25.80 -43.31 11.34
C GLN A 377 -25.83 -43.67 12.84
N GLY A 378 -26.32 -42.77 13.71
CA GLY A 378 -26.35 -42.96 15.16
C GLY A 378 -25.00 -42.80 15.86
N LEU A 379 -23.95 -42.37 15.15
CA LEU A 379 -22.59 -42.20 15.65
C LEU A 379 -22.39 -40.82 16.30
N HIS A 380 -23.23 -40.47 17.27
CA HIS A 380 -23.26 -39.11 17.85
C HIS A 380 -21.95 -38.67 18.52
N GLN A 381 -21.18 -39.59 19.11
CA GLN A 381 -19.88 -39.26 19.71
C GLN A 381 -18.83 -38.93 18.63
N ALA A 382 -18.80 -39.71 17.54
CA ALA A 382 -17.91 -39.46 16.41
C ALA A 382 -18.29 -38.15 15.69
N ALA A 383 -19.58 -37.87 15.53
CA ALA A 383 -20.06 -36.61 14.95
C ALA A 383 -19.58 -35.38 15.75
N LYS A 384 -19.69 -35.43 17.09
CA LYS A 384 -19.19 -34.37 17.97
C LYS A 384 -17.67 -34.20 17.87
N GLN A 385 -16.92 -35.31 17.86
CA GLN A 385 -15.47 -35.26 17.71
C GLN A 385 -15.07 -34.64 16.38
N TYR A 386 -15.67 -35.11 15.28
CA TYR A 386 -15.40 -34.61 13.94
C TYR A 386 -15.71 -33.11 13.81
N ALA A 387 -16.85 -32.67 14.34
CA ALA A 387 -17.21 -31.26 14.38
C ALA A 387 -16.17 -30.43 15.15
N SER A 388 -15.72 -30.92 16.32
CA SER A 388 -14.77 -30.20 17.16
C SER A 388 -13.40 -30.02 16.51
N GLU A 389 -12.96 -31.01 15.71
CA GLU A 389 -11.65 -31.02 15.06
C GLU A 389 -11.66 -30.19 13.76
N ASN A 390 -12.78 -30.19 13.02
CA ASN A 390 -12.83 -29.67 11.65
C ASN A 390 -13.59 -28.34 11.51
N THR A 391 -14.32 -27.89 12.53
CA THR A 391 -15.06 -26.62 12.46
C THR A 391 -14.10 -25.42 12.37
N ILE A 392 -14.23 -24.65 11.28
CA ILE A 392 -13.47 -23.41 11.11
C ILE A 392 -14.22 -22.26 11.78
N THR A 393 -13.76 -21.85 12.96
CA THR A 393 -14.25 -20.64 13.65
C THR A 393 -13.76 -19.37 12.95
N GLU A 394 -14.37 -18.22 13.24
CA GLU A 394 -13.90 -16.92 12.72
C GLU A 394 -12.44 -16.66 13.11
N GLN A 395 -12.06 -16.98 14.34
CA GLN A 395 -10.67 -16.86 14.80
C GLN A 395 -9.74 -17.75 13.98
N ARG A 396 -10.13 -19.01 13.72
CA ARG A 396 -9.34 -19.93 12.90
C ARG A 396 -9.21 -19.45 11.46
N GLU A 397 -10.27 -18.90 10.88
CA GLU A 397 -10.21 -18.25 9.56
C GLU A 397 -9.24 -17.07 9.56
N LEU A 398 -9.23 -16.23 10.60
CA LEU A 398 -8.27 -15.13 10.73
C LEU A 398 -6.82 -15.62 10.84
N GLU A 399 -6.57 -16.71 11.55
CA GLU A 399 -5.24 -17.35 11.66
C GLU A 399 -4.76 -17.91 10.32
N ILE A 400 -5.59 -18.71 9.64
CA ILE A 400 -5.31 -19.25 8.30
C ILE A 400 -4.99 -18.09 7.36
N ARG A 401 -5.86 -17.08 7.36
CA ARG A 401 -5.70 -15.89 6.52
C ARG A 401 -4.41 -15.15 6.89
N ALA A 402 -4.04 -15.03 8.16
CA ALA A 402 -2.80 -14.39 8.58
C ALA A 402 -1.55 -15.15 8.11
N ALA A 403 -1.55 -16.48 8.22
CA ALA A 403 -0.48 -17.34 7.73
C ALA A 403 -0.29 -17.18 6.21
N LEU A 404 -1.36 -17.35 5.43
CA LEU A 404 -1.32 -17.26 3.96
C LEU A 404 -0.94 -15.86 3.45
N ASN A 405 -1.30 -14.82 4.21
CA ASN A 405 -1.05 -13.44 3.83
C ASN A 405 0.23 -12.84 4.42
N GLY A 406 0.90 -13.54 5.34
CA GLY A 406 2.01 -13.04 6.15
C GLY A 406 1.64 -11.85 7.04
N HIS A 407 0.43 -11.79 7.61
CA HIS A 407 0.04 -10.72 8.53
C HIS A 407 0.60 -10.96 9.92
N SER A 408 1.19 -9.93 10.52
CA SER A 408 1.68 -9.99 11.91
C SER A 408 0.58 -9.76 12.97
N SER A 409 -0.62 -9.37 12.55
CA SER A 409 -1.77 -9.12 13.42
C SER A 409 -3.05 -9.60 12.75
N LEU A 410 -3.89 -10.30 13.53
CA LEU A 410 -5.18 -10.84 13.09
C LEU A 410 -6.15 -9.73 12.66
N GLU A 411 -6.04 -8.54 13.24
CA GLU A 411 -6.86 -7.37 12.86
C GLU A 411 -6.68 -6.97 11.39
N SER A 412 -5.52 -7.25 10.80
CA SER A 412 -5.30 -7.04 9.36
C SER A 412 -6.18 -7.94 8.49
N GLY A 413 -6.59 -9.09 9.01
CA GLY A 413 -7.50 -10.05 8.37
C GLY A 413 -8.96 -9.61 8.38
N ARG A 414 -9.42 -8.91 9.43
CA ARG A 414 -10.83 -8.50 9.60
C ARG A 414 -11.36 -7.65 8.46
N ILE A 415 -10.51 -6.83 7.84
CA ILE A 415 -10.87 -6.01 6.67
C ILE A 415 -11.42 -6.89 5.53
N TYR A 416 -10.89 -8.10 5.36
CA TYR A 416 -11.34 -9.03 4.33
C TYR A 416 -12.66 -9.69 4.71
N LEU A 417 -12.88 -10.05 5.98
CA LEU A 417 -14.19 -10.52 6.45
C LEU A 417 -15.29 -9.48 6.20
N THR A 418 -15.03 -8.22 6.54
CA THR A 418 -15.96 -7.11 6.26
C THR A 418 -16.24 -6.95 4.77
N ARG A 419 -15.24 -7.21 3.91
CA ARG A 419 -15.40 -7.13 2.45
C ARG A 419 -16.27 -8.28 1.93
N THR A 420 -16.02 -9.51 2.39
CA THR A 420 -16.82 -10.69 2.04
C THR A 420 -18.29 -10.49 2.45
N ALA A 421 -18.55 -10.07 3.69
CA ALA A 421 -19.90 -9.80 4.16
C ALA A 421 -20.64 -8.74 3.32
N LYS A 422 -19.92 -7.71 2.87
CA LYS A 422 -20.47 -6.70 1.95
C LYS A 422 -20.77 -7.27 0.56
N LYS A 423 -19.90 -8.12 0.02
CA LYS A 423 -20.13 -8.80 -1.28
C LYS A 423 -21.37 -9.68 -1.19
N GLN A 424 -21.48 -10.51 -0.16
CA GLN A 424 -22.66 -11.35 0.10
C GLN A 424 -23.94 -10.52 0.26
N ALA A 425 -23.90 -9.42 1.03
CA ALA A 425 -25.05 -8.52 1.17
C ALA A 425 -25.48 -7.91 -0.18
N HIS A 426 -24.52 -7.58 -1.05
CA HIS A 426 -24.80 -7.09 -2.39
C HIS A 426 -25.44 -8.15 -3.28
N GLU A 427 -24.90 -9.38 -3.28
CA GLU A 427 -25.45 -10.52 -4.03
C GLU A 427 -26.86 -10.88 -3.57
N ILE A 428 -27.11 -10.92 -2.25
CA ILE A 428 -28.45 -11.12 -1.68
C ILE A 428 -29.40 -10.03 -2.16
N ARG A 429 -28.97 -8.76 -2.12
CA ARG A 429 -29.78 -7.64 -2.61
C ARG A 429 -30.10 -7.76 -4.10
N GLN A 430 -29.14 -8.19 -4.93
CA GLN A 430 -29.38 -8.44 -6.36
C GLN A 430 -30.40 -9.56 -6.57
N LYS A 431 -30.27 -10.68 -5.84
CA LYS A 431 -31.25 -11.79 -5.87
C LYS A 431 -32.64 -11.32 -5.44
N MET A 432 -32.73 -10.56 -4.34
CA MET A 432 -33.99 -9.95 -3.89
C MET A 432 -34.61 -9.05 -4.96
N GLN A 433 -33.81 -8.21 -5.62
CA GLN A 433 -34.29 -7.34 -6.71
C GLN A 433 -34.75 -8.14 -7.94
N ALA A 434 -34.05 -9.21 -8.31
CA ALA A 434 -34.44 -10.08 -9.42
C ALA A 434 -35.79 -10.76 -9.16
N THR A 435 -36.05 -11.17 -7.91
CA THR A 435 -37.35 -11.73 -7.48
C THR A 435 -38.45 -10.66 -7.39
N LEU A 436 -38.08 -9.39 -7.21
CA LEU A 436 -39.00 -8.25 -7.16
C LEU A 436 -39.38 -7.70 -8.56
N THR A 437 -39.26 -8.50 -9.63
CA THR A 437 -39.58 -8.05 -10.99
C THR A 437 -41.02 -7.52 -11.11
N HIS A 438 -41.09 -6.19 -11.27
CA HIS A 438 -42.17 -5.28 -11.71
C HIS A 438 -43.66 -5.65 -11.49
N LYS A 439 -44.29 -5.01 -10.48
CA LYS A 439 -45.75 -4.74 -10.46
C LYS A 439 -46.19 -3.66 -11.48
N ALA A 440 -45.26 -3.00 -12.18
CA ALA A 440 -45.60 -1.92 -13.11
C ALA A 440 -46.16 -2.40 -14.46
N GLU A 441 -45.98 -3.68 -14.83
CA GLU A 441 -46.51 -4.23 -16.09
C GLU A 441 -47.98 -4.69 -16.01
N ARG A 442 -48.62 -4.60 -14.82
CA ARG A 442 -50.06 -4.90 -14.65
C ARG A 442 -50.97 -3.66 -14.66
N GLY A 443 -50.42 -2.48 -14.91
CA GLY A 443 -51.20 -1.28 -15.21
C GLY A 443 -51.34 -1.15 -16.72
N GLY A 444 -52.31 -1.85 -17.31
CA GLY A 444 -52.70 -1.57 -18.68
C GLY A 444 -53.06 -0.10 -18.80
N TYR A 445 -52.32 0.63 -19.65
CA TYR A 445 -52.83 1.87 -20.22
C TYR A 445 -54.00 1.46 -21.11
N VAL A 446 -55.20 1.45 -20.54
CA VAL A 446 -56.43 1.48 -21.31
C VAL A 446 -56.47 2.86 -21.95
N SER A 447 -56.33 2.87 -23.27
CA SER A 447 -56.55 3.99 -24.18
C SER A 447 -57.97 4.53 -24.09
#